data_AF-A0A519W8P1-F1
#
_entry.id   AF-A0A519W8P1-F1
#
_cell.length_a   1.000
_cell.length_b   1.000
_cell.length_c   1.000
_cell.angle_alpha   90.00
_cell.angle_beta   90.00
_cell.angle_gamma   90.00
#
_symmetry.space_group_name_H-M   'P 1'
#
loop_
_entity.id
_entity.type
_entity.pdbx_description
1 polymer ?
#
loop_
_entity_poly.entity_id
_entity_poly.type
_entity_poly.pdbx_seq_one_letter_code
_entity_poly.pdbx_strand_id
1 'polypeptide(L)'
;MKFEMRNKIGKIALILILLTSLGFTSCKKWLDLQPEDGLIEENYWKTKEQLKSAVMGCYASMLDGSAIPLTKYMFMWGELRGDMVTTGFGVDDNIDITTLNNLRRDQLFMIRTEIDATNSIANWEAFYRTINYCNDVIKNGPKVLETDKTISQAQVNQYLAEARGLRALMYFYLLRTFKEVPLKTEPTTSDKEIVSLPKSTSEEISEVI
;
A
#
# COMPACT_ATOMS: atom_id res chain seq x y z
N MET A 1 -12.51 -73.76 -25.08
CA MET A 1 -12.14 -73.00 -23.86
C MET A 1 -11.26 -71.76 -24.11
N LYS A 2 -10.31 -71.76 -25.06
CA LYS A 2 -9.40 -70.60 -25.31
C LYS A 2 -10.08 -69.34 -25.91
N PHE A 3 -11.19 -69.50 -26.64
CA PHE A 3 -11.87 -68.39 -27.33
C PHE A 3 -12.67 -67.48 -26.38
N GLU A 4 -13.29 -68.05 -25.33
CA GLU A 4 -14.02 -67.26 -24.33
C GLU A 4 -13.10 -66.43 -23.42
N MET A 5 -11.90 -66.94 -23.10
CA MET A 5 -10.92 -66.19 -22.31
C MET A 5 -10.44 -64.93 -23.02
N ARG A 6 -10.26 -64.96 -24.35
CA ARG A 6 -9.77 -63.81 -25.12
C ARG A 6 -10.79 -62.65 -25.14
N ASN A 7 -12.09 -62.98 -25.15
CA ASN A 7 -13.16 -61.98 -25.11
C ASN A 7 -13.36 -61.39 -23.69
N LYS A 8 -13.07 -62.16 -22.64
CA LYS A 8 -13.04 -61.68 -21.25
C LYS A 8 -11.86 -60.75 -20.99
N ILE A 9 -10.67 -61.06 -21.52
CA ILE A 9 -9.47 -60.22 -21.41
C ILE A 9 -9.68 -58.86 -22.12
N GLY A 10 -10.31 -58.86 -23.31
CA GLY A 10 -10.65 -57.63 -24.02
C GLY A 10 -11.63 -56.74 -23.25
N LYS A 11 -12.66 -57.32 -22.61
CA LYS A 11 -13.59 -56.59 -21.74
C LYS A 11 -12.90 -56.03 -20.49
N ILE A 12 -11.99 -56.78 -19.88
CA ILE A 12 -11.20 -56.33 -18.71
C ILE A 12 -10.28 -55.17 -19.09
N ALA A 13 -9.61 -55.25 -20.25
CA ALA A 13 -8.76 -54.16 -20.75
C ALA A 13 -9.58 -52.88 -21.02
N LEU A 14 -10.78 -53.01 -21.57
CA LEU A 14 -11.67 -51.87 -21.86
C LEU A 14 -12.20 -51.21 -20.57
N ILE A 15 -12.48 -52.01 -19.53
CA ILE A 15 -12.85 -51.51 -18.19
C ILE A 15 -11.66 -50.79 -17.54
N LEU A 16 -10.44 -51.32 -17.68
CA LEU A 16 -9.22 -50.70 -17.14
C LEU A 16 -8.92 -49.35 -17.79
N ILE A 17 -9.13 -49.22 -19.11
CA ILE A 17 -8.97 -47.97 -19.87
C ILE A 17 -10.04 -46.95 -19.43
N LEU A 18 -11.28 -47.39 -19.24
CA LEU A 18 -12.35 -46.53 -18.73
C LEU A 18 -12.06 -46.05 -17.31
N LEU A 19 -11.52 -46.93 -16.44
CA LEU A 19 -11.15 -46.61 -15.06
C LEU A 19 -9.96 -45.64 -14.98
N THR A 20 -8.99 -45.73 -15.89
CA THR A 20 -7.86 -44.79 -15.98
C THR A 20 -8.28 -43.43 -16.55
N SER A 21 -9.29 -43.38 -17.43
CA SER A 21 -9.81 -42.11 -17.96
C SER A 21 -10.52 -41.25 -16.90
N LEU A 22 -11.06 -41.87 -15.84
CA LEU A 22 -11.68 -41.19 -14.70
C LEU A 22 -10.65 -40.57 -13.73
N GLY A 23 -9.37 -40.93 -13.84
CA GLY A 23 -8.29 -40.42 -12.97
C GLY A 23 -7.76 -39.03 -13.33
N PHE A 24 -8.12 -38.47 -14.50
CA PHE A 24 -7.61 -37.18 -14.97
C PHE A 24 -8.50 -35.97 -14.62
N THR A 25 -9.59 -36.15 -13.87
CA THR A 25 -10.38 -35.02 -13.37
C THR A 25 -9.71 -34.43 -12.12
N SER A 26 -8.57 -33.78 -12.31
CA SER A 26 -7.91 -33.02 -11.26
C SER A 26 -8.84 -31.88 -10.81
N CYS A 27 -9.28 -31.91 -9.55
CA CYS A 27 -10.07 -30.84 -8.92
C CYS A 27 -9.21 -29.59 -8.75
N LYS A 28 -9.14 -28.74 -9.78
CA LYS A 28 -8.42 -27.45 -9.72
C LYS A 28 -8.95 -26.52 -8.62
N LYS A 29 -10.25 -26.60 -8.29
CA LYS A 29 -10.92 -25.74 -7.30
C LYS A 29 -10.41 -25.88 -5.85
N TRP A 30 -9.76 -26.99 -5.49
CA TRP A 30 -9.18 -27.15 -4.14
C TRP A 30 -7.89 -26.33 -3.97
N LEU A 31 -7.17 -26.07 -5.06
CA LEU A 31 -5.88 -25.39 -5.02
C LEU A 31 -6.01 -23.86 -5.12
N ASP A 32 -7.12 -23.37 -5.67
CA ASP A 32 -7.45 -21.94 -5.75
C ASP A 32 -8.19 -21.49 -4.48
N LEU A 33 -7.54 -21.58 -3.32
CA LEU A 33 -8.07 -21.05 -2.07
C LEU A 33 -8.00 -19.52 -2.10
N GLN A 34 -9.17 -18.88 -2.14
CA GLN A 34 -9.29 -17.45 -1.92
C GLN A 34 -9.26 -17.16 -0.41
N PRO A 35 -8.72 -16.02 0.03
CA PRO A 35 -8.76 -15.65 1.44
C PRO A 35 -10.21 -15.49 1.90
N GLU A 36 -10.57 -16.18 2.98
CA GLU A 36 -11.96 -16.27 3.48
C GLU A 36 -12.48 -14.90 3.94
N ASP A 37 -11.60 -14.07 4.50
CA ASP A 37 -11.88 -12.71 5.00
C ASP A 37 -11.10 -11.60 4.25
N GLY A 38 -10.44 -11.95 3.13
CA GLY A 38 -9.58 -11.03 2.39
C GLY A 38 -10.29 -10.36 1.21
N LEU A 39 -9.98 -9.09 0.99
CA LEU A 39 -10.36 -8.42 -0.25
C LEU A 39 -9.45 -8.90 -1.38
N ILE A 40 -10.02 -9.54 -2.39
CA ILE A 40 -9.30 -9.89 -3.61
C ILE A 40 -9.26 -8.64 -4.48
N GLU A 41 -8.06 -8.16 -4.83
CA GLU A 41 -7.87 -6.93 -5.62
C GLU A 41 -8.75 -6.92 -6.88
N GLU A 42 -8.80 -8.06 -7.59
CA GLU A 42 -9.60 -8.28 -8.80
C GLU A 42 -11.11 -8.02 -8.59
N ASN A 43 -11.60 -8.16 -7.36
CA ASN A 43 -13.01 -8.05 -7.02
C ASN A 43 -13.38 -6.77 -6.27
N TYR A 44 -12.41 -5.91 -5.93
CA TYR A 44 -12.65 -4.76 -5.04
C TYR A 44 -13.16 -3.50 -5.75
N TRP A 45 -12.72 -3.22 -6.98
CA TRP A 45 -13.03 -1.94 -7.64
C TRP A 45 -14.32 -2.00 -8.48
N LYS A 46 -15.45 -2.31 -7.84
CA LYS A 46 -16.72 -2.57 -8.54
C LYS A 46 -17.83 -1.57 -8.27
N THR A 47 -17.91 -0.99 -7.07
CA THR A 47 -19.01 -0.09 -6.70
C THR A 47 -18.52 1.28 -6.23
N LYS A 48 -19.40 2.28 -6.30
CA LYS A 48 -19.11 3.63 -5.77
C LYS A 48 -18.79 3.63 -4.28
N GLU A 49 -19.39 2.74 -3.50
CA GLU A 49 -19.12 2.62 -2.06
C GLU A 49 -17.70 2.12 -1.81
N GLN A 50 -17.20 1.17 -2.62
CA GLN A 50 -15.84 0.67 -2.54
C GLN A 50 -14.83 1.78 -2.90
N LEU A 51 -15.06 2.53 -3.99
CA LEU A 51 -14.24 3.69 -4.33
C LEU A 51 -14.22 4.73 -3.20
N LYS A 52 -15.39 5.08 -2.67
CA LYS A 52 -15.50 6.02 -1.54
C LYS A 52 -14.73 5.51 -0.33
N SER A 53 -14.86 4.22 -0.01
CA SER A 53 -14.16 3.61 1.12
C SER A 53 -12.64 3.65 0.94
N ALA A 54 -12.13 3.40 -0.27
CA ALA A 54 -10.70 3.48 -0.56
C ALA A 54 -10.16 4.92 -0.42
N VAL A 55 -10.91 5.92 -0.90
CA VAL A 55 -10.56 7.34 -0.70
C VAL A 55 -10.57 7.70 0.79
N MET A 56 -11.57 7.23 1.55
CA MET A 56 -11.58 7.41 3.01
C MET A 56 -10.36 6.74 3.67
N GLY A 57 -9.90 5.60 3.15
CA GLY A 57 -8.65 4.96 3.58
C GLY A 57 -7.42 5.85 3.38
N CYS A 58 -7.37 6.64 2.31
CA CYS A 58 -6.29 7.61 2.08
C CYS A 58 -6.28 8.72 3.14
N TYR A 59 -7.46 9.23 3.54
CA TYR A 59 -7.54 10.19 4.64
C TYR A 59 -7.22 9.55 5.99
N ALA A 60 -7.74 8.35 6.24
CA ALA A 60 -7.50 7.64 7.49
C ALA A 60 -6.02 7.34 7.71
N SER A 61 -5.27 7.01 6.64
CA SER A 61 -3.83 6.74 6.74
C SER A 61 -3.01 7.95 7.19
N MET A 62 -3.55 9.18 7.07
CA MET A 62 -2.91 10.40 7.57
C MET A 62 -3.02 10.57 9.09
N LEU A 63 -3.98 9.88 9.73
CA LEU A 63 -4.12 9.87 11.18
C LEU A 63 -3.21 8.84 11.83
N ASP A 64 -2.79 7.85 11.04
CA ASP A 64 -1.96 6.75 11.48
C ASP A 64 -0.46 7.02 11.24
N GLY A 65 0.38 6.30 11.96
CA GLY A 65 1.84 6.32 11.81
C GLY A 65 2.45 5.13 12.54
N SER A 66 3.54 4.58 12.02
CA SER A 66 4.20 3.40 12.59
C SER A 66 4.70 3.64 14.02
N ALA A 67 5.71 4.52 14.17
CA ALA A 67 6.20 4.93 15.49
C ALA A 67 5.64 6.29 15.94
N ILE A 68 5.34 7.17 14.98
CA ILE A 68 4.90 8.54 15.22
C ILE A 68 3.81 8.86 14.19
N PRO A 69 2.66 9.43 14.59
CA PRO A 69 1.61 9.83 13.66
C PRO A 69 2.12 10.80 12.59
N LEU A 70 1.61 10.67 11.36
CA LEU A 70 2.01 11.51 10.22
C LEU A 70 1.89 13.01 10.50
N THR A 71 0.84 13.43 11.20
CA THR A 71 0.62 14.84 11.61
C THR A 71 1.74 15.36 12.52
N LYS A 72 2.30 14.51 13.38
CA LYS A 72 3.42 14.88 14.26
C LYS A 72 4.72 14.99 13.48
N TYR A 73 4.95 14.18 12.44
CA TYR A 73 6.07 14.40 11.51
C TYR A 73 5.95 15.74 10.78
N MET A 74 4.77 16.09 10.25
CA MET A 74 4.54 17.37 9.58
C MET A 74 4.91 18.56 10.47
N PHE A 75 4.51 18.50 11.75
CA PHE A 75 4.90 19.50 12.75
C PHE A 75 6.41 19.49 13.00
N MET A 76 6.99 18.34 13.32
CA MET A 76 8.41 18.25 13.68
C MET A 76 9.35 18.67 12.55
N TRP A 77 9.05 18.30 11.30
CA TRP A 77 9.87 18.66 10.14
C TRP A 77 9.78 20.15 9.80
N GLY A 78 8.65 20.80 10.09
CA GLY A 78 8.46 22.23 9.88
C GLY A 78 8.98 23.07 11.04
N GLU A 79 8.38 22.91 12.21
CA GLU A 79 8.44 23.87 13.32
C GLU A 79 9.73 23.78 14.15
N LEU A 80 10.32 22.59 14.31
CA LEU A 80 11.56 22.44 15.10
C LEU A 80 12.71 23.30 14.56
N ARG A 81 12.74 23.54 13.25
CA ARG A 81 13.77 24.36 12.59
C ARG A 81 13.46 25.86 12.60
N GLY A 82 12.30 26.25 13.12
CA GLY A 82 11.80 27.63 13.11
C GLY A 82 12.18 28.48 14.32
N ASP A 83 12.96 27.95 15.28
CA ASP A 83 13.37 28.63 16.53
C ASP A 83 12.21 29.12 17.43
N MET A 84 10.99 28.62 17.20
CA MET A 84 9.79 28.97 17.99
C MET A 84 9.43 27.92 19.04
N VAL A 85 10.07 26.75 18.98
CA VAL A 85 9.81 25.61 19.85
C VAL A 85 11.12 24.98 20.32
N THR A 86 11.11 24.37 21.49
CA THR A 86 12.26 23.64 22.04
C THR A 86 11.83 22.25 22.49
N THR A 87 12.79 21.34 22.63
CA THR A 87 12.52 19.99 23.15
C THR A 87 12.06 20.09 24.60
N GLY A 88 10.84 19.63 24.89
CA GLY A 88 10.32 19.58 26.26
C GLY A 88 11.01 18.48 27.10
N PHE A 89 10.86 18.59 28.43
CA PHE A 89 11.31 17.56 29.39
C PHE A 89 10.26 16.46 29.60
N GLY A 90 9.50 16.11 28.53
CA GLY A 90 8.28 15.32 28.62
C GLY A 90 8.40 14.09 29.51
N VAL A 91 7.54 14.01 30.52
CA VAL A 91 7.31 12.82 31.34
C VAL A 91 6.09 12.14 30.72
N ASP A 92 6.31 11.12 29.90
CA ASP A 92 5.24 10.22 29.47
C ASP A 92 5.47 8.89 30.18
N ASP A 93 4.61 8.58 31.14
CA ASP A 93 4.72 7.39 31.99
C ASP A 93 4.64 6.08 31.19
N ASN A 94 4.20 6.14 29.92
CA ASN A 94 4.05 4.98 29.03
C ASN A 94 5.24 4.77 28.08
N ILE A 95 6.23 5.66 28.07
CA ILE A 95 7.40 5.55 27.19
C ILE A 95 8.66 5.35 28.04
N ASP A 96 9.41 4.29 27.75
CA ASP A 96 10.69 4.04 28.43
C ASP A 96 11.67 5.22 28.25
N ILE A 97 12.44 5.49 29.30
CA ILE A 97 13.38 6.61 29.38
C ILE A 97 14.41 6.61 28.23
N THR A 98 14.80 5.44 27.74
CA THR A 98 15.72 5.30 26.61
C THR A 98 15.11 5.84 25.33
N THR A 99 13.84 5.51 25.08
CA THR A 99 13.09 5.96 23.90
C THR A 99 12.87 7.48 23.96
N LEU A 100 12.51 8.00 25.14
CA LEU A 100 12.38 9.44 25.35
C LEU A 100 13.69 10.19 25.07
N ASN A 101 14.82 9.68 25.56
CA ASN A 101 16.13 10.28 25.33
C ASN A 101 16.54 10.25 23.84
N ASN A 102 16.26 9.15 23.14
CA ASN A 102 16.54 9.04 21.70
C ASN A 102 15.69 10.03 20.90
N LEU A 103 14.39 10.12 21.17
CA LEU A 103 13.50 11.08 20.51
C LEU A 103 13.95 12.52 20.76
N ARG A 104 14.36 12.84 21.99
CA ARG A 104 14.89 14.17 22.33
C ARG A 104 16.17 14.49 21.55
N ARG A 105 17.11 13.54 21.50
CA ARG A 105 18.36 13.67 20.75
C ARG A 105 18.06 13.91 19.27
N ASP A 106 17.14 13.16 18.68
CA ASP A 106 16.76 13.28 17.28
C ASP A 106 16.03 14.59 16.95
N GLN A 107 15.22 15.11 17.88
CA GLN A 107 14.63 16.45 17.80
C GLN A 107 15.71 17.55 17.82
N LEU A 108 16.71 17.44 18.71
CA LEU A 108 17.83 18.38 18.75
C LEU A 108 18.64 18.35 17.46
N PHE A 109 18.83 17.18 16.86
CA PHE A 109 19.47 17.03 15.56
C PHE A 109 18.67 17.73 14.45
N MET A 110 17.35 17.53 14.41
CA MET A 110 16.48 18.25 13.47
C MET A 110 16.58 19.77 13.65
N ILE A 111 16.57 20.28 14.90
CA ILE A 111 16.73 21.73 15.20
C ILE A 111 18.05 22.26 14.62
N ARG A 112 19.13 21.47 14.74
CA ARG A 112 20.46 21.80 14.21
C ARG A 112 20.61 21.54 12.72
N THR A 113 19.55 21.12 12.02
CA THR A 113 19.54 20.71 10.61
C THR A 113 20.43 19.50 10.30
N GLU A 114 20.71 18.67 11.31
CA GLU A 114 21.47 17.43 11.22
C GLU A 114 20.49 16.27 10.92
N ILE A 115 20.23 16.03 9.63
CA ILE A 115 19.26 15.02 9.17
C ILE A 115 19.99 13.90 8.43
N ASP A 116 20.06 12.73 9.05
CA ASP A 116 20.64 11.52 8.47
C ASP A 116 19.76 10.28 8.71
N ALA A 117 20.16 9.14 8.15
CA ALA A 117 19.39 7.90 8.22
C ALA A 117 19.31 7.28 9.63
N THR A 118 20.15 7.71 10.58
CA THR A 118 20.12 7.27 11.99
C THR A 118 19.14 8.08 12.83
N ASN A 119 18.65 9.21 12.30
CA ASN A 119 17.65 10.03 12.96
C ASN A 119 16.28 9.37 12.82
N SER A 120 15.72 8.85 13.92
CA SER A 120 14.44 8.13 13.91
C SER A 120 13.26 9.00 13.50
N ILE A 121 13.36 10.33 13.65
CA ILE A 121 12.32 11.24 13.19
C ILE A 121 12.45 11.61 11.71
N ALA A 122 13.50 11.18 11.01
CA ALA A 122 13.66 11.27 9.55
C ALA A 122 13.10 10.03 8.82
N ASN A 123 11.94 9.53 9.26
CA ASN A 123 11.30 8.34 8.72
C ASN A 123 10.16 8.70 7.75
N TRP A 124 10.19 8.14 6.54
CA TRP A 124 9.22 8.46 5.47
C TRP A 124 8.04 7.48 5.36
N GLU A 125 8.01 6.42 6.18
CA GLU A 125 7.08 5.30 6.05
C GLU A 125 5.62 5.75 5.98
N ALA A 126 5.19 6.60 6.91
CA ALA A 126 3.80 7.07 6.97
C ALA A 126 3.40 7.87 5.71
N PHE A 127 4.34 8.65 5.15
CA PHE A 127 4.11 9.41 3.91
C PHE A 127 4.01 8.47 2.71
N TYR A 128 4.95 7.54 2.54
CA TYR A 128 4.92 6.59 1.42
C TYR A 128 3.76 5.60 1.50
N ARG A 129 3.31 5.23 2.70
CA ARG A 129 2.08 4.46 2.90
C ARG A 129 0.85 5.20 2.38
N THR A 130 0.70 6.46 2.76
CA THR A 130 -0.39 7.33 2.26
C THR A 130 -0.30 7.54 0.75
N ILE A 131 0.91 7.76 0.21
CA ILE A 131 1.15 7.83 -1.24
C ILE A 131 0.71 6.54 -1.94
N ASN A 132 1.04 5.37 -1.39
CA ASN A 132 0.66 4.09 -1.98
C ASN A 132 -0.86 3.91 -2.05
N TYR A 133 -1.60 4.30 -1.00
CA TYR A 133 -3.06 4.25 -0.99
C TYR A 133 -3.65 5.20 -2.03
N CYS A 134 -3.10 6.41 -2.15
CA CYS A 134 -3.51 7.36 -3.18
C CYS A 134 -3.24 6.81 -4.59
N ASN A 135 -2.07 6.21 -4.82
CA ASN A 135 -1.73 5.61 -6.10
C ASN A 135 -2.68 4.47 -6.49
N ASP A 136 -3.12 3.67 -5.50
CA ASP A 136 -4.07 2.58 -5.72
C ASP A 136 -5.44 3.11 -6.18
N VAL A 137 -5.97 4.13 -5.48
CA VAL A 137 -7.19 4.85 -5.91
C VAL A 137 -7.03 5.46 -7.31
N ILE A 138 -5.89 6.11 -7.59
CA ILE A 138 -5.65 6.78 -8.88
C ILE A 138 -5.63 5.77 -10.03
N LYS A 139 -5.01 4.60 -9.81
CA LYS A 139 -4.87 3.54 -10.81
C LYS A 139 -6.18 2.78 -11.04
N ASN A 140 -6.88 2.43 -9.97
CA ASN A 140 -7.97 1.47 -10.01
C ASN A 140 -9.36 2.12 -9.95
N GLY A 141 -9.50 3.29 -9.34
CA GLY A 141 -10.77 4.01 -9.23
C GLY A 141 -11.54 4.24 -10.54
N PRO A 142 -10.90 4.53 -11.70
CA PRO A 142 -11.62 4.67 -12.97
C PRO A 142 -12.39 3.42 -13.40
N LYS A 143 -11.93 2.21 -13.02
CA LYS A 143 -12.52 0.92 -13.42
C LYS A 143 -13.97 0.76 -12.92
N VAL A 144 -14.34 1.46 -11.84
CA VAL A 144 -15.69 1.40 -11.26
C VAL A 144 -16.76 1.85 -12.25
N LEU A 145 -16.45 2.72 -13.22
CA LEU A 145 -17.39 3.15 -14.27
C LEU A 145 -17.82 2.00 -15.20
N GLU A 146 -16.98 0.98 -15.32
CA GLU A 146 -17.26 -0.20 -16.14
C GLU A 146 -18.38 -1.04 -15.50
N THR A 147 -18.40 -1.11 -14.16
CA THR A 147 -19.26 -2.00 -13.37
C THR A 147 -20.46 -1.32 -12.71
N ASP A 148 -20.31 -0.11 -12.19
CA ASP A 148 -21.37 0.65 -11.51
C ASP A 148 -21.87 1.80 -12.39
N LYS A 149 -23.11 1.69 -12.87
CA LYS A 149 -23.73 2.74 -13.70
C LYS A 149 -24.37 3.87 -12.90
N THR A 150 -24.36 3.78 -11.57
CA THR A 150 -24.92 4.81 -10.67
C THR A 150 -23.93 5.91 -10.32
N ILE A 151 -22.63 5.71 -10.61
CA ILE A 151 -21.60 6.73 -10.45
C ILE A 151 -21.33 7.44 -11.78
N SER A 152 -21.21 8.76 -11.72
CA SER A 152 -20.86 9.59 -12.86
C SER A 152 -19.34 9.74 -13.00
N GLN A 153 -18.87 10.02 -14.21
CA GLN A 153 -17.48 10.40 -14.46
C GLN A 153 -17.05 11.59 -13.59
N ALA A 154 -17.95 12.56 -13.35
CA ALA A 154 -17.66 13.71 -12.50
C ALA A 154 -17.36 13.31 -11.05
N GLN A 155 -18.14 12.38 -10.48
CA GLN A 155 -17.90 11.86 -9.13
C GLN A 155 -16.58 11.08 -9.04
N VAL A 156 -16.27 10.25 -10.06
CA VAL A 156 -14.96 9.58 -10.12
C VAL A 156 -13.84 10.60 -10.19
N ASN A 157 -13.94 11.61 -11.05
CA ASN A 157 -12.93 12.66 -11.17
C ASN A 157 -12.74 13.42 -9.86
N GLN A 158 -13.80 13.66 -9.10
CA GLN A 158 -13.71 14.26 -7.76
C GLN A 158 -12.85 13.39 -6.83
N TYR A 159 -13.16 12.09 -6.71
CA TYR A 159 -12.37 11.17 -5.89
C TYR A 159 -10.91 11.08 -6.32
N LEU A 160 -10.64 11.07 -7.63
CA LEU A 160 -9.27 11.05 -8.13
C LEU A 160 -8.55 12.38 -7.88
N ALA A 161 -9.26 13.51 -7.87
CA ALA A 161 -8.69 14.81 -7.52
C ALA A 161 -8.31 14.86 -6.03
N GLU A 162 -9.15 14.31 -5.15
CA GLU A 162 -8.84 14.16 -3.73
C GLU A 162 -7.58 13.32 -3.52
N ALA A 163 -7.50 12.12 -4.13
CA ALA A 163 -6.33 11.26 -4.03
C ALA A 163 -5.05 11.92 -4.58
N ARG A 164 -5.15 12.65 -5.70
CA ARG A 164 -4.02 13.43 -6.24
C ARG A 164 -3.59 14.54 -5.29
N GLY A 165 -4.53 15.28 -4.71
CA GLY A 165 -4.25 16.35 -3.75
C GLY A 165 -3.56 15.84 -2.48
N LEU A 166 -4.01 14.70 -1.95
CA LEU A 166 -3.36 14.06 -0.81
C LEU A 166 -1.95 13.59 -1.15
N ARG A 167 -1.76 12.93 -2.31
CA ARG A 167 -0.44 12.50 -2.77
C ARG A 167 0.52 13.69 -2.96
N ALA A 168 0.05 14.75 -3.62
CA ALA A 168 0.78 15.99 -3.81
C ALA A 168 1.19 16.61 -2.46
N LEU A 169 0.28 16.64 -1.49
CA LEU A 169 0.58 17.11 -0.14
C LEU A 169 1.70 16.28 0.53
N MET A 170 1.68 14.95 0.40
CA MET A 170 2.75 14.10 0.95
C MET A 170 4.10 14.42 0.31
N TYR A 171 4.14 14.53 -1.02
CA TYR A 171 5.35 14.89 -1.75
C TYR A 171 5.82 16.31 -1.43
N PHE A 172 4.92 17.27 -1.22
CA PHE A 172 5.28 18.62 -0.79
C PHE A 172 6.02 18.62 0.54
N TYR A 173 5.56 17.87 1.54
CA TYR A 173 6.26 17.75 2.83
C TYR A 173 7.61 17.04 2.72
N LEU A 174 7.71 16.01 1.87
CA LEU A 174 8.97 15.33 1.60
C LEU A 174 9.95 16.27 0.89
N LEU A 175 9.52 16.96 -0.17
CA LEU A 175 10.32 17.89 -0.96
C LEU A 175 10.86 19.03 -0.10
N ARG A 176 10.00 19.72 0.66
CA ARG A 176 10.42 20.86 1.49
C ARG A 176 11.36 20.48 2.64
N THR A 177 11.42 19.20 3.01
CA THR A 177 12.22 18.72 4.14
C THR A 177 13.53 18.10 3.69
N PHE A 178 13.49 17.24 2.67
CA PHE A 178 14.61 16.39 2.24
C PHE A 178 15.13 16.71 0.83
N LYS A 179 14.41 17.55 0.08
CA LYS A 179 14.69 17.96 -1.31
C LYS A 179 14.63 16.82 -2.34
N GLU A 180 15.34 15.73 -2.10
CA GLU A 180 15.46 14.59 -3.02
C GLU A 180 14.98 13.32 -2.33
N VAL A 181 13.89 12.77 -2.84
CA VAL A 181 13.26 11.54 -2.36
C VAL A 181 12.84 10.65 -3.53
N PRO A 182 12.65 9.34 -3.34
CA PRO A 182 12.14 8.48 -4.40
C PRO A 182 10.74 8.88 -4.91
N LEU A 183 10.59 9.09 -6.21
CA LEU A 183 9.29 9.29 -6.83
C LEU A 183 8.64 7.94 -7.19
N LYS A 184 7.46 7.66 -6.64
CA LYS A 184 6.69 6.44 -6.88
C LYS A 184 5.23 6.80 -7.11
N THR A 185 4.80 6.78 -8.37
CA THR A 185 3.43 7.15 -8.79
C THR A 185 2.53 5.96 -9.05
N GLU A 186 3.09 4.75 -9.06
CA GLU A 186 2.37 3.49 -9.17
C GLU A 186 2.19 2.85 -7.78
N PRO A 187 1.04 2.18 -7.52
CA PRO A 187 0.85 1.42 -6.31
C PRO A 187 1.72 0.17 -6.33
N THR A 188 2.10 -0.28 -5.14
CA THR A 188 2.78 -1.57 -4.92
C THR A 188 1.72 -2.67 -4.87
N THR A 189 1.68 -3.54 -5.88
CA THR A 189 0.69 -4.64 -5.97
C THR A 189 1.26 -6.02 -5.65
N SER A 190 2.58 -6.14 -5.55
CA SER A 190 3.23 -7.42 -5.24
C SER A 190 4.58 -7.24 -4.56
N ASP A 191 5.05 -8.29 -3.88
CA ASP A 191 6.37 -8.31 -3.23
C ASP A 191 7.53 -8.06 -4.21
N LYS A 192 7.34 -8.40 -5.49
CA LYS A 192 8.34 -8.17 -6.54
C LYS A 192 8.59 -6.69 -6.81
N GLU A 193 7.65 -5.82 -6.45
CA GLU A 193 7.73 -4.37 -6.62
C GLU A 193 8.34 -3.67 -5.39
N ILE A 194 8.71 -4.44 -4.36
CA ILE A 194 9.47 -3.95 -3.19
C ILE A 194 10.94 -3.87 -3.60
N VAL A 195 11.27 -2.79 -4.30
CA VAL A 195 12.63 -2.50 -4.77
C VAL A 195 13.12 -1.18 -4.20
N SER A 196 14.44 -1.07 -4.02
CA SER A 196 15.08 0.20 -3.68
C SER A 196 15.02 1.13 -4.89
N LEU A 197 14.35 2.27 -4.73
CA LEU A 197 14.27 3.29 -5.76
C LEU A 197 15.33 4.37 -5.52
N PRO A 198 16.00 4.87 -6.58
CA PRO A 198 16.87 6.02 -6.46
C PRO A 198 16.07 7.27 -6.08
N LYS A 199 16.77 8.28 -5.56
CA LYS A 199 16.16 9.59 -5.34
C LYS A 199 15.85 10.26 -6.68
N SER A 200 14.74 10.98 -6.72
CA SER A 200 14.38 11.87 -7.81
C SER A 200 14.76 13.30 -7.46
N THR A 201 14.97 14.10 -8.50
CA THR A 201 15.29 15.53 -8.40
C THR A 201 14.10 16.34 -7.87
N SER A 202 14.38 17.53 -7.34
CA SER A 202 13.33 18.45 -6.88
C SER A 202 12.34 18.83 -7.98
N GLU A 203 12.82 18.95 -9.21
CA GLU A 203 12.06 19.29 -10.41
C GLU A 203 11.06 18.17 -10.74
N GLU A 204 11.52 16.92 -10.80
CA GLU A 204 10.66 15.75 -11.03
C GLU A 204 9.58 15.60 -9.95
N ILE A 205 9.94 15.85 -8.69
CA ILE A 205 8.97 15.79 -7.58
C ILE A 205 7.96 16.93 -7.67
N SER A 206 8.35 18.10 -8.17
CA SER A 206 7.45 19.25 -8.30
C SER A 206 6.39 19.06 -9.38
N GLU A 207 6.61 18.18 -10.37
CA GLU A 207 5.60 17.88 -11.40
C GLU A 207 4.38 17.12 -10.86
N VAL A 208 4.51 16.46 -9.70
CA VAL A 208 3.41 15.72 -9.06
C VAL A 208 2.76 16.49 -7.91
N ILE A 209 3.21 17.72 -7.65
CA ILE A 209 2.66 18.66 -6.66
C ILE A 209 1.76 19.66 -7.38
#